data_AF-A0AAD9CB14-F1
#
_entry.id   AF-A0AAD9CB14-F1
#
_cell.length_a   1.000
_cell.length_b   1.000
_cell.length_c   1.000
_cell.angle_alpha   90.00
_cell.angle_beta   90.00
_cell.angle_gamma   90.00
#
_symmetry.space_group_name_H-M   'P 1'
#
loop_
_entity.id
_entity.type
_entity.pdbx_description
1 polymer ?
#
loop_
_entity_poly.entity_id
_entity_poly.type
_entity_poly.pdbx_seq_one_letter_code
_entity_poly.pdbx_strand_id
1 'polypeptide(L)'
;MQSSNTDTLEDTTEKLNIKFVPVEARAGLITSEERIRLKQLHEENKHFLRIPRRPHWDEDTSAEVLQQAEKDSFLEWRRKLAHLE
;
A
#
# COMPACT_ATOMS: atom_id res chain seq x y z
N MET A 1 28.51 44.35 19.60
CA MET A 1 27.38 44.43 18.66
C MET A 1 27.84 43.72 17.39
N GLN A 2 27.89 42.39 17.31
CA GLN A 2 26.80 41.39 17.24
C GLN A 2 25.77 41.69 16.14
N SER A 3 25.42 40.62 15.41
CA SER A 3 24.53 40.49 14.24
C SER A 3 25.29 40.59 12.90
N SER A 4 25.90 39.50 12.39
CA SER A 4 25.29 38.31 11.75
C SER A 4 24.57 38.66 10.44
N ASN A 5 25.32 38.75 9.34
CA ASN A 5 24.78 38.71 7.97
C ASN A 5 25.14 37.35 7.36
N THR A 6 24.46 36.30 7.81
CA THR A 6 24.45 34.98 7.17
C THR A 6 23.02 34.71 6.74
N ASP A 7 22.54 35.41 5.71
CA ASP A 7 21.15 35.23 5.27
C ASP A 7 20.98 35.45 3.76
N THR A 8 21.90 34.89 2.97
CA THR A 8 21.77 34.87 1.50
C THR A 8 22.04 33.50 0.87
N LEU A 9 22.26 32.45 1.69
CA LEU A 9 22.54 31.09 1.21
C LEU A 9 21.37 30.11 1.42
N GLU A 10 20.23 30.53 1.96
CA GLU A 10 19.06 29.63 2.08
C GLU A 10 18.12 29.72 0.86
N ASP A 11 17.96 30.89 0.22
CA ASP A 11 16.98 31.05 -0.87
C ASP A 11 17.40 30.49 -2.24
N THR A 12 18.69 30.13 -2.42
CA THR A 12 19.17 29.55 -3.69
C THR A 12 19.13 28.02 -3.72
N THR A 13 18.76 27.36 -2.62
CA THR A 13 18.91 25.90 -2.45
C THR A 13 17.59 25.12 -2.57
N GLU A 14 16.49 25.75 -2.98
CA GLU A 14 15.18 25.06 -3.03
C GLU A 14 14.57 24.89 -4.42
N LYS A 15 15.23 25.41 -5.46
CA LYS A 15 14.68 25.38 -6.82
C LYS A 15 15.63 24.65 -7.77
N LEU A 16 15.06 23.65 -8.45
CA LEU A 16 15.44 23.13 -9.77
C LEU A 16 16.19 21.79 -9.86
N ASN A 17 15.80 20.78 -9.09
CA ASN A 17 16.01 19.38 -9.49
C ASN A 17 14.82 18.79 -10.28
N ILE A 18 14.19 19.59 -11.14
CA ILE A 18 13.07 19.15 -11.99
C ILE A 18 13.63 18.71 -13.35
N LYS A 19 13.80 17.39 -13.54
CA LYS A 19 14.14 16.82 -14.85
C LYS A 19 12.87 16.52 -15.62
N PHE A 20 12.62 17.25 -16.70
CA PHE A 20 11.52 16.92 -17.62
C PHE A 20 11.86 15.62 -18.34
N VAL A 21 11.03 14.59 -18.13
CA VAL A 21 11.17 13.31 -18.82
C VAL A 21 10.67 13.50 -20.27
N PRO A 22 11.53 13.28 -21.29
CA PRO A 22 11.13 13.30 -22.70
C PRO A 22 9.96 12.35 -22.97
N VAL A 23 9.08 12.67 -23.91
CA VAL A 23 7.88 11.87 -24.20
C VAL A 23 8.25 10.45 -24.63
N GLU A 24 9.41 10.31 -25.27
CA GLU A 24 10.01 9.06 -25.73
C GLU A 24 10.52 8.20 -24.56
N ALA A 25 10.93 8.87 -23.46
CA ALA A 25 11.32 8.22 -22.20
C ALA A 25 10.11 7.91 -21.29
N ARG A 26 8.89 8.30 -21.69
CA ARG A 26 7.65 7.94 -20.97
C ARG A 26 7.12 6.55 -21.31
N ALA A 27 7.85 5.76 -22.08
CA ALA A 27 7.54 4.36 -22.31
C ALA A 27 7.43 3.62 -20.97
N GLY A 28 6.20 3.23 -20.57
CA GLY A 28 5.90 2.56 -19.31
C GLY A 28 5.15 3.41 -18.26
N LEU A 29 4.88 4.70 -18.53
CA LEU A 29 3.97 5.48 -17.70
C LEU A 29 2.52 5.14 -18.05
N ILE A 30 1.74 4.74 -17.04
CA ILE A 30 0.29 4.51 -17.20
C ILE A 30 -0.42 5.82 -17.58
N THR A 31 -1.39 5.74 -18.49
CA THR A 31 -2.21 6.90 -18.86
C THR A 31 -3.12 7.32 -17.70
N SER A 32 -3.71 8.51 -17.81
CA SER A 32 -4.67 8.99 -16.84
C SER A 32 -5.90 8.07 -16.74
N GLU A 33 -6.40 7.56 -17.87
CA GLU A 33 -7.50 6.60 -17.88
C GLU A 33 -7.09 5.27 -17.22
N GLU A 34 -5.91 4.75 -17.55
CA GLU A 34 -5.42 3.49 -16.98
C GLU A 34 -5.20 3.59 -15.47
N ARG A 35 -4.76 4.75 -14.97
CA ARG A 35 -4.68 5.03 -13.54
C ARG A 35 -6.04 4.97 -12.85
N ILE A 36 -7.08 5.54 -13.46
CA ILE A 36 -8.43 5.52 -12.90
C ILE A 36 -8.95 4.08 -12.85
N ARG A 37 -8.77 3.33 -13.93
CA ARG A 37 -9.17 1.92 -14.02
C ARG A 37 -8.45 1.05 -12.98
N LEU A 38 -7.12 1.17 -12.87
CA LEU A 38 -6.34 0.47 -11.86
C LEU A 38 -6.80 0.85 -10.45
N LYS A 39 -7.08 2.12 -10.19
CA LYS A 39 -7.57 2.56 -8.88
C LYS A 39 -8.93 1.94 -8.52
N GLN A 40 -9.84 1.85 -9.48
CA GLN A 40 -11.14 1.17 -9.30
C GLN A 40 -10.93 -0.32 -8.99
N LEU A 41 -10.12 -1.00 -9.81
CA LEU A 41 -9.79 -2.42 -9.61
C LEU A 41 -9.13 -2.69 -8.24
N HIS A 42 -8.25 -1.79 -7.78
CA HIS A 42 -7.64 -1.91 -6.46
C HIS A 42 -8.64 -1.72 -5.33
N GLU A 43 -9.57 -0.75 -5.44
CA GLU A 43 -10.58 -0.52 -4.41
C GLU A 43 -11.59 -1.66 -4.37
N GLU A 44 -11.99 -2.17 -5.55
CA GLU A 44 -12.82 -3.37 -5.68
C GLU A 44 -12.16 -4.57 -5.01
N ASN A 45 -10.88 -4.84 -5.24
CA ASN A 45 -10.20 -6.03 -4.70
C ASN A 45 -9.60 -5.86 -3.30
N LYS A 46 -9.68 -4.66 -2.73
CA LYS A 46 -9.08 -4.30 -1.43
C LYS A 46 -9.51 -5.21 -0.29
N HIS A 47 -10.74 -5.72 -0.33
CA HIS A 47 -11.28 -6.58 0.71
C HIS A 47 -10.64 -7.98 0.74
N PHE A 48 -10.10 -8.45 -0.38
CA PHE A 48 -9.38 -9.72 -0.45
C PHE A 48 -7.93 -9.62 0.03
N LEU A 49 -7.29 -8.46 -0.14
CA LEU A 49 -5.90 -8.21 0.30
C LEU A 49 -5.76 -8.01 1.82
N ARG A 50 -6.85 -8.17 2.59
CA ARG A 50 -6.81 -8.04 4.06
C ARG A 50 -6.33 -9.33 4.70
N ILE A 51 -5.33 -9.22 5.58
CA ILE A 51 -4.85 -10.32 6.40
C ILE A 51 -5.98 -10.79 7.34
N PRO A 52 -6.29 -12.10 7.42
CA PRO A 52 -7.34 -12.63 8.28
C PRO A 52 -6.98 -12.38 9.75
N ARG A 53 -7.96 -11.91 10.51
CA ARG A 53 -7.81 -11.70 11.96
C ARG A 53 -7.97 -13.02 12.69
N ARG A 54 -7.36 -13.12 13.87
CA ARG A 54 -7.54 -14.28 14.76
C ARG A 54 -9.05 -14.48 15.02
N PRO A 55 -9.57 -15.71 14.89
CA PRO A 55 -10.94 -16.01 15.26
C PRO A 55 -11.19 -15.71 16.74
N HIS A 56 -12.45 -15.47 17.09
CA HIS A 56 -12.84 -15.26 18.48
C HIS A 56 -12.58 -16.54 19.29
N TRP A 57 -12.08 -16.37 20.51
CA TRP A 57 -11.88 -17.44 21.47
C TRP A 57 -12.20 -16.91 22.86
N ASP A 58 -12.70 -17.81 23.70
CA ASP A 58 -13.10 -17.59 25.09
C ASP A 58 -12.39 -18.61 26.01
N GLU A 59 -12.64 -18.52 27.31
CA GLU A 59 -12.04 -19.42 28.32
C GLU A 59 -12.47 -20.88 28.15
N ASP A 60 -13.60 -21.12 27.47
CA ASP A 60 -14.11 -22.46 27.16
C ASP A 60 -13.48 -23.05 25.89
N THR A 61 -12.78 -22.24 25.09
CA THR A 61 -12.14 -22.68 23.86
C THR A 61 -10.86 -23.46 24.16
N SER A 62 -10.88 -24.77 23.93
CA SER A 62 -9.68 -25.61 23.97
C SER A 62 -8.64 -25.17 22.94
N ALA A 63 -7.35 -25.31 23.29
CA ALA A 63 -6.23 -24.97 22.42
C ALA A 63 -6.32 -25.66 21.04
N GLU A 64 -6.83 -26.88 21.00
CA GLU A 64 -6.95 -27.68 19.77
C GLU A 64 -8.05 -27.13 18.85
N VAL A 65 -9.18 -26.72 19.44
CA VAL A 65 -10.29 -26.07 18.72
C VAL A 65 -9.84 -24.71 18.18
N LEU A 66 -9.10 -23.93 18.97
CA LEU A 66 -8.56 -22.64 18.53
C LEU A 66 -7.59 -22.81 17.35
N GLN A 67 -6.67 -23.77 17.43
CA GLN A 67 -5.74 -24.05 16.33
C GLN A 67 -6.47 -24.49 15.05
N GLN A 68 -7.52 -25.29 15.17
CA GLN A 68 -8.31 -25.72 14.03
C GLN A 68 -9.05 -24.53 13.40
N ALA A 69 -9.69 -23.69 14.21
CA ALA A 69 -10.37 -22.49 13.74
C ALA A 69 -9.40 -21.50 13.07
N GLU A 70 -8.18 -21.35 13.59
CA GLU A 70 -7.13 -20.53 12.97
C GLU A 70 -6.71 -21.08 11.60
N LYS A 71 -6.49 -22.40 11.48
CA LYS A 71 -6.17 -23.06 10.21
C LYS A 71 -7.29 -22.90 9.19
N ASP A 72 -8.54 -23.10 9.60
CA ASP A 72 -9.69 -23.00 8.71
C ASP A 72 -9.90 -21.57 8.21
N SER A 73 -9.81 -20.58 9.09
CA SER A 73 -9.85 -19.15 8.74
C SER A 73 -8.73 -18.78 7.76
N PHE A 74 -7.52 -19.28 8.00
CA PHE A 74 -6.38 -19.05 7.12
C PHE A 74 -6.57 -19.68 5.74
N LEU A 75 -7.07 -20.92 5.67
CA LEU A 75 -7.34 -21.60 4.40
C LEU A 75 -8.46 -20.92 3.62
N GLU A 76 -9.53 -20.49 4.28
CA GLU A 76 -10.61 -19.76 3.64
C GLU A 76 -10.11 -18.45 3.02
N TRP A 77 -9.28 -17.70 3.76
CA TRP A 77 -8.63 -16.51 3.23
C TRP A 77 -7.76 -16.81 2.00
N ARG A 78 -6.92 -17.85 2.07
CA ARG A 78 -6.07 -18.25 0.95
C ARG A 78 -6.88 -18.67 -0.28
N ARG A 79 -8.01 -19.38 -0.10
CA ARG A 79 -8.91 -19.73 -1.20
C ARG A 79 -9.53 -18.48 -1.84
N LYS A 80 -9.94 -17.49 -1.03
CA LYS A 80 -10.47 -16.21 -1.53
C LYS A 80 -9.42 -15.44 -2.33
N LEU A 81 -8.16 -15.45 -1.91
CA LEU A 81 -7.05 -14.90 -2.69
C LEU A 81 -6.81 -15.65 -4.00
N ALA A 82 -6.89 -16.97 -4.00
CA ALA A 82 -6.69 -17.78 -5.21
C ALA A 82 -7.79 -17.57 -6.27
N HIS A 83 -8.96 -17.01 -5.91
CA HIS A 83 -9.99 -16.61 -6.89
C HIS A 83 -9.64 -15.30 -7.63
N LEU A 84 -8.59 -14.60 -7.21
CA LEU A 84 -8.12 -13.37 -7.84
C LEU A 84 -6.94 -13.56 -8.81
N GLU A 85 -6.29 -14.74 -8.80
CA GLU A 85 -5.29 -15.14 -9.80
C GLU A 85 -5.98 -15.60 -11.10
#